data_AF-A0A2N3EKM0-F1
#
_entry.id   AF-A0A2N3EKM0-F1
#
_cell.length_a   1.000
_cell.length_b   1.000
_cell.length_c   1.000
_cell.angle_alpha   90.00
_cell.angle_beta   90.00
_cell.angle_gamma   90.00
#
_symmetry.space_group_name_H-M   'P 1'
#
loop_
_entity.id
_entity.type
_entity.pdbx_description
1 polymer ?
#
loop_
_entity_poly.entity_id
_entity_poly.type
_entity_poly.pdbx_seq_one_letter_code
_entity_poly.pdbx_strand_id
1 'polypeptide(L)'
;MKIGRIVLAFILAVIVATILGSVAHTQFILGALADLGVAIPFAERLSMTVHDIVGMGPQYGVIIAIGLLIALSAAALVFRIAGTGRTLIYGVAGAIALAVALMAMGMAYDITPIAGARSTAGFVAQMIAGALGGLVFARVSR
;
A
#
# COMPACT_ATOMS: atom_id res chain seq x y z
N MET A 1 14.21 -12.38 -21.12
CA MET A 1 13.78 -13.06 -19.86
C MET A 1 12.43 -12.49 -19.41
N LYS A 2 11.30 -13.10 -19.81
CA LYS A 2 9.95 -12.58 -19.49
C LYS A 2 9.61 -12.72 -17.99
N ILE A 3 10.02 -13.82 -17.36
CA ILE A 3 9.72 -14.10 -15.94
C ILE A 3 10.42 -13.13 -14.99
N GLY A 4 11.71 -12.83 -15.24
CA GLY A 4 12.49 -11.94 -14.38
C GLY A 4 11.93 -10.51 -14.33
N ARG A 5 11.38 -10.02 -15.45
CA ARG A 5 10.73 -8.71 -15.50
C ARG A 5 9.43 -8.65 -14.69
N ILE A 6 8.64 -9.74 -14.69
CA ILE A 6 7.42 -9.84 -13.89
C ILE A 6 7.74 -9.87 -12.41
N VAL A 7 8.74 -10.68 -12.01
CA VAL A 7 9.19 -10.75 -10.61
C VAL A 7 9.72 -9.39 -10.15
N LEU A 8 10.55 -8.73 -10.95
CA LEU A 8 11.03 -7.38 -10.64
C LEU A 8 9.88 -6.37 -10.51
N ALA A 9 8.93 -6.38 -11.45
CA ALA A 9 7.76 -5.50 -11.40
C ALA A 9 6.93 -5.73 -10.12
N PHE A 10 6.78 -6.99 -9.70
CA PHE A 10 6.08 -7.34 -8.48
C PHE A 10 6.82 -6.84 -7.23
N ILE A 11 8.13 -7.10 -7.13
CA ILE A 11 8.95 -6.62 -6.01
C ILE A 11 8.87 -5.10 -5.90
N LEU A 12 9.01 -4.38 -7.02
CA LEU A 12 8.90 -2.92 -7.02
C LEU A 12 7.52 -2.43 -6.62
N ALA A 13 6.45 -3.10 -7.06
CA ALA A 13 5.08 -2.76 -6.67
C ALA A 13 4.86 -2.91 -5.16
N VAL A 14 5.36 -4.01 -4.56
CA VAL A 14 5.30 -4.25 -3.12
C VAL A 14 6.10 -3.19 -2.37
N ILE A 15 7.34 -2.91 -2.78
CA ILE A 15 8.19 -1.89 -2.14
C ILE A 15 7.51 -0.52 -2.16
N VAL A 16 6.99 -0.10 -3.32
CA VAL A 16 6.33 1.21 -3.48
C VAL A 16 5.08 1.30 -2.60
N ALA A 17 4.20 0.30 -2.64
CA ALA A 17 2.99 0.30 -1.81
C ALA A 17 3.32 0.29 -0.31
N THR A 18 4.35 -0.46 0.09
CA THR A 18 4.79 -0.56 1.49
C THR A 18 5.38 0.74 2.00
N ILE A 19 6.28 1.37 1.24
CA ILE A 19 6.89 2.64 1.62
C ILE A 19 5.81 3.72 1.70
N LEU A 20 4.97 3.86 0.67
CA LEU A 20 3.92 4.88 0.65
C LEU A 20 2.88 4.65 1.75
N GLY A 21 2.51 3.40 1.99
CA GLY A 21 1.58 3.04 3.07
C GLY A 21 2.17 3.31 4.45
N SER A 22 3.46 3.05 4.67
CA SER A 22 4.16 3.36 5.93
C SER A 22 4.29 4.87 6.13
N VAL A 23 4.63 5.63 5.08
CA VAL A 23 4.64 7.10 5.14
C VAL A 23 3.26 7.63 5.49
N ALA A 24 2.21 7.20 4.78
CA ALA A 24 0.84 7.61 5.07
C ALA A 24 0.47 7.26 6.52
N HIS A 25 0.78 6.05 6.97
CA HIS A 25 0.55 5.63 8.36
C HIS A 25 1.11 6.63 9.36
N THR A 26 2.41 6.94 9.26
CA THR A 26 3.07 7.90 10.16
C THR A 26 2.42 9.29 10.03
N GLN A 27 2.19 9.79 8.82
CA GLN A 27 1.68 11.15 8.62
C GLN A 27 0.27 11.34 9.21
N PHE A 28 -0.61 10.34 9.13
CA PHE A 28 -1.93 10.41 9.74
C PHE A 28 -1.88 10.34 11.27
N ILE A 29 -0.96 9.55 11.85
CA ILE A 29 -0.75 9.54 13.30
C ILE A 29 -0.23 10.89 13.79
N LEU A 30 0.80 11.42 13.13
CA LEU A 30 1.39 12.71 13.50
C LEU A 30 0.42 13.88 13.29
N GLY A 31 -0.44 13.80 12.27
CA GLY A 31 -1.53 14.75 12.07
C GLY A 31 -2.51 14.74 13.24
N ALA A 32 -2.97 13.55 13.66
CA ALA A 32 -3.87 13.42 14.81
C ALA A 32 -3.23 13.90 16.12
N LEU A 33 -1.92 13.72 16.31
CA LEU A 33 -1.19 14.26 17.46
C LEU A 33 -1.06 15.79 17.39
N ALA A 34 -0.80 16.35 16.20
CA ALA A 34 -0.74 17.79 16.01
C ALA A 34 -2.10 18.46 16.27
N ASP A 35 -3.21 17.81 15.90
CA ASP A 35 -4.57 18.27 16.19
C ASP A 35 -4.86 18.33 17.71
N LEU A 36 -4.15 17.54 18.52
CA LEU A 36 -4.20 17.57 19.98
C LEU A 36 -3.25 18.61 20.61
N GLY A 37 -2.61 19.45 19.81
CA GLY A 37 -1.69 20.50 20.27
C GLY A 37 -0.27 20.01 20.57
N VAL A 38 0.08 18.78 20.17
CA VAL A 38 1.46 18.27 20.32
C VAL A 38 2.35 18.96 19.28
N ALA A 39 3.38 19.67 19.75
CA ALA A 39 4.39 20.25 18.87
C ALA A 39 5.34 19.15 18.39
N ILE A 40 5.34 18.87 17.08
CA ILE A 40 6.19 17.84 16.47
C ILE A 40 7.14 18.51 15.46
N PRO A 41 8.41 18.74 15.84
CA PRO A 41 9.42 19.30 14.94
C PRO A 41 9.57 18.47 13.67
N PHE A 42 9.88 19.12 12.54
CA PHE A 42 10.04 18.44 11.25
C PHE A 42 11.07 17.29 11.29
N ALA A 43 12.18 17.47 12.02
CA ALA A 43 13.20 16.45 12.20
C ALA A 43 12.64 15.18 12.88
N GLU A 44 11.78 15.35 13.88
CA GLU A 44 11.12 14.23 14.57
C GLU A 44 10.11 13.55 13.65
N ARG A 45 9.32 14.33 12.88
CA ARG A 45 8.39 13.77 11.87
C ARG A 45 9.11 12.90 10.85
N LEU A 46 10.28 13.35 10.37
CA LEU A 46 11.11 12.59 9.43
C LEU A 46 11.68 11.33 10.08
N SER A 47 12.23 11.46 11.30
CA SER A 47 12.78 10.34 12.06
C SER A 47 11.74 9.25 12.31
N MET A 48 10.53 9.62 12.74
CA MET A 48 9.42 8.68 12.95
C MET A 48 8.97 8.01 11.66
N THR A 49 8.98 8.75 10.53
CA THR A 49 8.63 8.18 9.22
C THR A 49 9.65 7.12 8.80
N VAL A 50 10.95 7.40 8.96
CA VAL A 50 12.01 6.42 8.68
C VAL A 50 11.91 5.22 9.63
N HIS A 51 11.63 5.48 10.91
CA HIS A 51 11.46 4.43 11.91
C HIS A 51 10.30 3.49 11.55
N ASP A 52 9.15 4.02 11.13
CA ASP A 52 8.01 3.19 10.70
C ASP A 52 8.30 2.41 9.41
N ILE A 53 8.99 3.01 8.44
CA ILE A 53 9.40 2.30 7.21
C ILE A 53 10.28 1.09 7.53
N VAL A 54 11.19 1.20 8.51
CA VAL A 54 12.10 0.12 8.88
C VAL A 54 11.47 -0.86 9.87
N GLY A 55 10.69 -0.35 10.83
CA GLY A 55 10.08 -1.14 11.91
C GLY A 55 8.81 -1.85 11.47
N MET A 56 7.81 -1.09 11.01
CA MET A 56 6.52 -1.61 10.55
C MET A 56 6.60 -2.16 9.12
N GLY A 57 7.34 -1.48 8.24
CA GLY A 57 7.38 -1.76 6.81
C GLY A 57 7.62 -3.23 6.42
N PRO A 58 8.54 -3.99 7.05
CA PRO A 58 8.75 -5.40 6.71
C PRO A 58 7.51 -6.28 6.92
N GLN A 59 6.87 -6.18 8.09
CA GLN A 59 5.68 -6.98 8.41
C GLN A 59 4.48 -6.56 7.56
N TYR A 60 4.29 -5.24 7.42
CA TYR A 60 3.23 -4.72 6.56
C TYR A 60 3.44 -5.08 5.09
N GLY A 61 4.69 -5.08 4.64
CA GLY A 61 5.10 -5.43 3.29
C GLY A 61 4.81 -6.88 2.94
N VAL A 62 4.92 -7.82 3.89
CA VAL A 62 4.50 -9.22 3.68
C VAL A 62 2.99 -9.29 3.42
N ILE A 63 2.19 -8.58 4.19
CA ILE A 63 0.73 -8.54 4.03
C ILE A 63 0.36 -7.92 2.67
N ILE A 64 0.99 -6.79 2.33
CA ILE A 64 0.84 -6.14 1.02
C ILE A 64 1.25 -7.09 -0.11
N ALA A 65 2.36 -7.82 0.03
CA ALA A 65 2.83 -8.76 -0.98
C ALA A 65 1.79 -9.85 -1.26
N ILE A 66 1.22 -10.44 -0.22
CA ILE A 66 0.19 -11.47 -0.37
C ILE A 66 -1.05 -10.87 -1.06
N GLY A 67 -1.52 -9.71 -0.59
CA GLY A 67 -2.68 -9.03 -1.17
C GLY A 67 -2.48 -8.66 -2.65
N LEU A 68 -1.33 -8.06 -2.97
CA LEU A 68 -0.98 -7.70 -4.35
C LEU A 68 -0.78 -8.93 -5.22
N LEU A 69 -0.20 -10.02 -4.72
CA LEU A 69 -0.02 -11.23 -5.52
C LEU A 69 -1.37 -11.76 -6.01
N ILE A 70 -2.35 -11.82 -5.11
CA ILE A 70 -3.72 -12.25 -5.44
C ILE A 70 -4.38 -11.25 -6.40
N ALA A 71 -4.37 -9.96 -6.05
CA ALA A 71 -5.06 -8.93 -6.81
C ALA A 71 -4.48 -8.71 -8.22
N LEU A 72 -3.16 -8.71 -8.36
CA LEU A 72 -2.49 -8.54 -9.67
C LEU A 72 -2.65 -9.79 -10.53
N SER A 73 -2.74 -10.99 -9.94
CA SER A 73 -3.07 -12.22 -10.67
C SER A 73 -4.50 -12.15 -11.23
N ALA A 74 -5.46 -11.72 -10.41
CA ALA A 74 -6.83 -11.48 -10.87
C ALA A 74 -6.89 -10.38 -11.95
N ALA A 75 -6.15 -9.29 -11.77
CA ALA A 75 -6.03 -8.20 -12.76
C ALA A 75 -5.49 -8.70 -14.11
N ALA A 76 -4.57 -9.67 -14.12
CA ALA A 76 -4.06 -10.27 -15.34
C ALA A 76 -5.15 -11.04 -16.11
N LEU A 77 -6.02 -11.76 -15.40
CA LEU A 77 -7.17 -12.45 -15.99
C LEU A 77 -8.18 -11.45 -16.55
N VAL A 78 -8.52 -10.41 -15.78
CA VAL A 78 -9.43 -9.34 -16.20
C VAL A 78 -8.88 -8.63 -17.45
N PHE A 79 -7.59 -8.29 -17.47
CA PHE A 79 -6.95 -7.66 -18.63
C PHE A 79 -6.98 -8.57 -19.87
N ARG A 80 -6.81 -9.88 -19.70
CA ARG A 80 -6.89 -10.84 -20.81
C ARG A 80 -8.28 -10.88 -21.44
N ILE A 81 -9.34 -10.70 -20.65
CA ILE A 81 -10.73 -10.69 -21.12
C ILE A 81 -11.09 -9.33 -21.71
N ALA A 82 -10.76 -8.24 -21.02
CA ALA A 82 -11.12 -6.88 -21.43
C ALA A 82 -10.34 -6.39 -22.65
N GLY A 83 -9.10 -6.86 -22.86
CA GLY A 83 -8.25 -6.48 -24.00
C GLY A 83 -7.74 -5.03 -23.99
N THR A 84 -8.17 -4.18 -23.06
CA THR A 84 -7.78 -2.77 -22.94
C THR A 84 -7.68 -2.32 -21.48
N GLY A 85 -7.24 -1.09 -21.23
CA GLY A 85 -7.30 -0.47 -19.89
C GLY A 85 -6.29 -0.99 -18.87
N ARG A 86 -5.18 -1.62 -19.30
CA ARG A 86 -4.16 -2.24 -18.41
C ARG A 86 -3.84 -1.39 -17.18
N THR A 87 -3.43 -0.14 -17.40
CA THR A 87 -3.01 0.76 -16.31
C THR A 87 -4.11 0.95 -15.27
N LEU A 88 -5.36 1.14 -15.70
CA LEU A 88 -6.50 1.31 -14.81
C LEU A 88 -6.81 0.00 -14.06
N ILE A 89 -6.84 -1.14 -14.76
CA ILE A 89 -7.15 -2.45 -14.16
C ILE A 89 -6.17 -2.78 -13.03
N TYR A 90 -4.87 -2.66 -13.29
CA TYR A 90 -3.84 -2.97 -12.29
C TYR A 90 -3.80 -1.92 -11.17
N GLY A 91 -4.05 -0.64 -11.46
CA GLY A 91 -4.16 0.41 -10.43
C GLY A 91 -5.34 0.17 -9.49
N VAL A 92 -6.53 -0.11 -10.04
CA VAL A 92 -7.73 -0.42 -9.24
C VAL A 92 -7.54 -1.71 -8.44
N ALA A 93 -6.94 -2.74 -9.04
CA ALA A 93 -6.62 -3.97 -8.31
C ALA A 93 -5.68 -3.72 -7.13
N GLY A 94 -4.66 -2.88 -7.29
CA GLY A 94 -3.77 -2.49 -6.20
C GLY A 94 -4.50 -1.72 -5.08
N ALA A 95 -5.41 -0.82 -5.44
CA ALA A 95 -6.23 -0.09 -4.45
C ALA A 95 -7.13 -1.04 -3.64
N ILE A 96 -7.81 -1.95 -4.33
CA ILE A 96 -8.68 -2.97 -3.72
C ILE A 96 -7.85 -3.92 -2.84
N ALA A 97 -6.63 -4.29 -3.26
CA ALA A 97 -5.75 -5.16 -2.49
C ALA A 97 -5.47 -4.59 -1.10
N LEU A 98 -5.12 -3.30 -1.00
CA LEU A 98 -4.87 -2.67 0.30
C LEU A 98 -6.16 -2.45 1.10
N ALA A 99 -7.28 -2.11 0.45
CA ALA A 99 -8.57 -2.02 1.12
C ALA A 99 -8.95 -3.35 1.79
N VAL A 100 -8.87 -4.46 1.04
CA VAL A 100 -9.18 -5.80 1.52
C VAL A 100 -8.18 -6.25 2.58
N ALA A 101 -6.88 -5.98 2.42
CA ALA A 101 -5.88 -6.33 3.42
C ALA A 101 -6.14 -5.62 4.76
N LEU A 102 -6.47 -4.32 4.73
CA LEU A 102 -6.80 -3.56 5.93
C LEU A 102 -8.09 -4.06 6.59
N MET A 103 -9.14 -4.32 5.81
CA MET A 103 -10.39 -4.87 6.35
C MET A 103 -10.20 -6.27 6.94
N ALA A 104 -9.44 -7.14 6.25
CA ALA A 104 -9.14 -8.49 6.73
C ALA A 104 -8.31 -8.46 8.02
N MET A 105 -7.32 -7.57 8.12
CA MET A 105 -6.61 -7.32 9.37
C MET A 105 -7.56 -6.84 10.47
N GLY A 106 -8.47 -5.92 10.14
CA GLY A 106 -9.50 -5.43 11.06
C GLY A 106 -10.35 -6.55 11.65
N MET A 107 -10.80 -7.48 10.79
CA MET A 107 -11.61 -8.63 11.19
C MET A 107 -10.81 -9.68 11.96
N ALA A 108 -9.53 -9.87 11.64
CA ALA A 108 -8.70 -10.90 12.26
C ALA A 108 -8.25 -10.52 13.68
N TYR A 109 -8.09 -9.23 13.97
CA TYR A 109 -7.56 -8.74 15.25
C TYR A 109 -8.59 -7.97 16.09
N ASP A 110 -9.84 -7.81 15.62
CA ASP A 110 -10.90 -7.00 16.24
C ASP A 110 -10.49 -5.54 16.58
N ILE A 111 -9.43 -5.05 15.93
CA ILE A 111 -8.89 -3.69 16.04
C ILE A 111 -8.42 -3.22 14.67
N THR A 112 -8.20 -1.92 14.48
CA THR A 112 -7.48 -1.40 13.29
C THR A 112 -5.97 -1.41 13.57
N PRO A 113 -5.17 -2.38 13.05
CA PRO A 113 -3.77 -2.50 13.43
C PRO A 113 -2.91 -1.37 12.83
N ILE A 114 -3.32 -0.88 11.66
CA ILE A 114 -2.70 0.27 10.98
C ILE A 114 -3.39 1.53 11.51
N ALA A 115 -2.83 2.12 12.57
CA ALA A 115 -3.48 3.23 13.28
C ALA A 115 -3.71 4.46 12.37
N GLY A 116 -2.77 4.75 11.46
CA GLY A 116 -2.93 5.79 10.44
C GLY A 116 -4.03 5.52 9.39
N ALA A 117 -4.69 4.36 9.42
CA ALA A 117 -5.84 4.03 8.55
C ALA A 117 -7.19 4.05 9.29
N ARG A 118 -7.24 4.50 10.55
CA ARG A 118 -8.49 4.57 11.34
C ARG A 118 -9.50 5.58 10.80
N SER A 119 -9.03 6.67 10.20
CA SER A 119 -9.90 7.65 9.55
C SER A 119 -10.18 7.25 8.09
N THR A 120 -11.31 7.70 7.55
CA THR A 120 -11.63 7.49 6.12
C THR A 120 -10.53 8.03 5.21
N ALA A 121 -9.97 9.20 5.54
CA ALA A 121 -8.87 9.79 4.77
C ALA A 121 -7.60 8.92 4.84
N GLY A 122 -7.28 8.38 6.01
CA GLY A 122 -6.16 7.46 6.20
C GLY A 122 -6.32 6.16 5.41
N PHE A 123 -7.52 5.58 5.44
CA PHE A 123 -7.87 4.40 4.66
C PHE A 123 -7.73 4.63 3.15
N VAL A 124 -8.26 5.76 2.65
CA VAL A 124 -8.12 6.14 1.23
C VAL A 124 -6.66 6.36 0.85
N ALA A 125 -5.84 6.94 1.74
CA ALA A 125 -4.40 7.10 1.47
C ALA A 125 -3.69 5.74 1.32
N GLN A 126 -4.08 4.73 2.10
CA GLN A 126 -3.58 3.37 1.89
C GLN A 126 -4.05 2.78 0.56
N MET A 127 -5.32 2.99 0.18
CA MET A 127 -5.79 2.58 -1.15
C MET A 127 -4.98 3.23 -2.28
N ILE A 128 -4.63 4.52 -2.14
CA ILE A 128 -3.79 5.24 -3.10
C ILE A 128 -2.38 4.63 -3.15
N ALA A 129 -1.78 4.30 -2.01
CA ALA A 129 -0.50 3.60 -1.97
C ALA A 129 -0.55 2.26 -2.74
N GLY A 130 -1.64 1.51 -2.56
CA GLY A 130 -1.89 0.25 -3.28
C GLY A 130 -2.05 0.48 -4.78
N ALA A 131 -2.80 1.51 -5.16
CA ALA A 131 -2.99 1.89 -6.55
C ALA A 131 -1.66 2.22 -7.24
N LEU A 132 -0.81 3.00 -6.58
CA LEU A 132 0.52 3.35 -7.07
C LEU A 132 1.41 2.11 -7.21
N GLY A 133 1.36 1.15 -6.28
CA GLY A 133 2.01 -0.15 -6.43
C GLY A 133 1.51 -0.92 -7.67
N GLY A 134 0.19 -1.00 -7.86
CA GLY A 134 -0.41 -1.62 -9.05
C GLY A 134 -0.02 -0.94 -10.37
N LEU A 135 0.07 0.39 -10.38
CA LEU A 135 0.54 1.18 -11.53
C LEU A 135 2.01 0.90 -11.85
N VAL A 136 2.87 0.81 -10.83
CA VAL A 136 4.27 0.42 -10.98
C VAL A 136 4.37 -0.96 -11.62
N PHE A 137 3.61 -1.94 -11.11
CA PHE A 137 3.55 -3.26 -11.74
C PHE A 137 3.15 -3.16 -13.21
N ALA A 138 2.07 -2.44 -13.52
CA ALA A 138 1.53 -2.32 -14.88
C ALA A 138 2.51 -1.70 -15.88
N ARG A 139 3.39 -0.80 -15.42
CA ARG A 139 4.41 -0.12 -16.24
C ARG A 139 5.66 -0.98 -16.41
N VAL A 140 6.15 -1.58 -15.32
CA VAL A 140 7.42 -2.34 -15.35
C VAL A 140 7.25 -3.70 -16.01
N SER A 141 6.11 -4.37 -15.83
CA SER A 141 5.84 -5.73 -16.37
C SER A 141 5.50 -5.79 -17.87
N ARG A 142 5.56 -4.65 -18.58
CA ARG A 142 5.35 -4.59 -20.05
C ARG A 142 6.48 -5.25 -20.84
#